data_AF-A0A0H1B4Z9-F1
#
_entry.id   AF-A0A0H1B4Z9-F1
#
_cell.length_a   1.000
_cell.length_b   1.000
_cell.length_c   1.000
_cell.angle_alpha   90.00
_cell.angle_beta   90.00
_cell.angle_gamma   90.00
#
_symmetry.space_group_name_H-M   'P 1'
#
loop_
_entity.id
_entity.type
_entity.pdbx_description
1 polymer ?
#
loop_
_entity_poly.entity_id
_entity_poly.type
_entity_poly.pdbx_seq_one_letter_code
_entity_poly.pdbx_strand_id
1 'polypeptide(L)'
;MAAPSNDGVPDLASVLRTLSAYAPATIDQSRVHNLPVESSNHNFHARAIPTSSHSPLEQNPLHLNQPPNLPDPSTITTWPAALKYVMKTVAQNEATQSKIKKLIRTQHDHEKQWWEGRQALLSKQAGREAKRKQLDDVLRSVGGVVAKDSDPPSAEDDKIELDTYDKKVYRALTTMSKALDVELRALGIPFFTTPHNLVASSFNPLSDSHSSELLKPDELKALQLRMLQLLEDLCKD
;
A
#
# COMPACT_ATOMS: atom_id res chain seq x y z
N MET A 1 58.32 -21.41 44.26
CA MET A 1 57.07 -20.64 44.38
C MET A 1 57.09 -19.58 43.30
N ALA A 2 56.33 -19.75 42.23
CA ALA A 2 56.20 -18.78 41.15
C ALA A 2 54.74 -18.31 41.09
N ALA A 3 54.54 -17.00 41.15
CA ALA A 3 53.24 -16.35 40.98
C ALA A 3 52.93 -16.21 39.48
N PRO A 4 51.68 -16.38 39.04
CA PRO A 4 51.27 -15.91 37.72
C PRO A 4 50.80 -14.45 37.82
N SER A 5 51.55 -13.56 37.19
CA SER A 5 51.08 -12.22 36.82
C SER A 5 50.30 -12.38 35.51
N ASN A 6 48.99 -12.20 35.56
CA ASN A 6 48.15 -12.18 34.36
C ASN A 6 47.78 -10.72 34.10
N ASP A 7 48.55 -10.08 33.22
CA ASP A 7 48.29 -8.71 32.75
C ASP A 7 46.94 -8.65 32.03
N GLY A 8 46.08 -7.76 32.52
CA GLY A 8 44.77 -7.46 31.96
C GLY A 8 44.88 -6.61 30.69
N VAL A 9 45.29 -7.23 29.59
CA VAL A 9 45.12 -6.66 28.25
C VAL A 9 43.89 -7.32 27.63
N PRO A 10 42.82 -6.58 27.29
CA PRO A 10 41.68 -7.17 26.60
C PRO A 10 42.15 -7.70 25.24
N ASP A 11 41.91 -9.00 25.01
CA ASP A 11 42.22 -9.67 23.76
C ASP A 11 41.59 -8.90 22.59
N LEU A 12 42.46 -8.38 21.72
CA LEU A 12 42.08 -7.60 20.53
C LEU A 12 41.10 -8.40 19.65
N ALA A 13 41.23 -9.73 19.61
CA ALA A 13 40.32 -10.58 18.84
C ALA A 13 38.90 -10.57 19.42
N SER A 14 38.76 -10.49 20.74
CA SER A 14 37.47 -10.35 21.42
C SER A 14 36.85 -8.98 21.16
N VAL A 15 37.63 -7.90 21.24
CA VAL A 15 37.16 -6.53 20.97
C VAL A 15 36.73 -6.39 19.51
N LEU A 16 37.53 -6.88 18.56
CA LEU A 16 37.20 -6.85 17.12
C LEU A 16 35.95 -7.69 16.81
N ARG A 17 35.75 -8.82 17.49
CA ARG A 17 34.56 -9.66 17.32
C ARG A 17 33.30 -9.01 17.89
N THR A 18 33.41 -8.32 19.02
CA THR A 18 32.28 -7.53 19.56
C THR A 18 31.97 -6.36 18.64
N LEU A 19 32.98 -5.65 18.12
CA LEU A 19 32.78 -4.56 17.18
C LEU A 19 32.19 -5.02 15.83
N SER A 20 32.57 -6.20 15.33
CA SER A 20 32.02 -6.74 14.07
C SER A 20 30.56 -7.18 14.19
N ALA A 21 30.10 -7.55 15.39
CA ALA A 21 28.70 -7.87 15.65
C ALA A 21 27.77 -6.64 15.60
N TYR A 22 28.31 -5.43 15.76
CA TYR A 22 27.56 -4.17 15.75
C TYR A 22 27.84 -3.29 14.52
N ALA A 23 28.74 -3.74 13.62
CA ALA A 23 28.86 -3.10 12.32
C ALA A 23 27.56 -3.33 11.52
N PRO A 24 26.91 -2.28 10.98
CA PRO A 24 25.92 -2.51 9.93
C PRO A 24 26.63 -3.27 8.82
N ALA A 25 25.97 -4.26 8.21
CA ALA A 25 26.48 -4.91 7.01
C ALA A 25 26.87 -3.82 6.01
N THR A 26 28.16 -3.51 5.91
CA THR A 26 28.70 -2.77 4.79
C THR A 26 28.45 -3.70 3.61
N ILE A 27 27.45 -3.35 2.81
CA ILE A 27 27.31 -3.83 1.45
C ILE A 27 28.69 -3.71 0.84
N ASP A 28 29.27 -4.85 0.54
CA ASP A 28 30.52 -5.00 -0.18
C ASP A 28 30.38 -4.26 -1.52
N GLN A 29 30.88 -3.03 -1.58
CA GLN A 29 31.20 -2.33 -2.81
C GLN A 29 32.50 -2.93 -3.38
N SER A 30 32.42 -4.20 -3.78
CA SER A 30 33.49 -4.89 -4.52
C SER A 30 32.89 -5.85 -5.56
N ARG A 31 31.85 -5.43 -6.29
CA ARG A 31 31.48 -6.08 -7.55
C ARG A 31 30.75 -5.16 -8.51
N VAL A 32 31.44 -4.12 -8.95
CA VAL A 32 31.15 -3.47 -10.24
C VAL A 32 32.45 -3.52 -11.03
N HIS A 33 32.56 -4.51 -11.90
CA HIS A 33 33.29 -4.49 -13.18
C HIS A 33 33.02 -5.83 -13.87
N ASN A 34 32.15 -5.80 -14.88
CA ASN A 34 32.36 -6.37 -16.22
C ASN A 34 31.02 -6.57 -16.93
N LEU A 35 30.66 -5.57 -17.74
CA LEU A 35 30.03 -5.82 -19.04
C LEU A 35 31.07 -6.47 -19.96
N PRO A 36 30.62 -7.33 -20.88
CA PRO A 36 31.05 -7.19 -22.26
C PRO A 36 29.85 -6.78 -23.12
N VAL A 37 29.91 -5.54 -23.62
CA VAL A 37 29.33 -5.19 -24.92
C VAL A 37 30.28 -5.75 -25.96
N GLU A 38 29.77 -6.61 -26.83
CA GLU A 38 30.38 -6.80 -28.15
C GLU A 38 29.27 -6.80 -29.19
N SER A 39 29.32 -5.77 -30.03
CA SER A 39 28.55 -5.62 -31.25
C SER A 39 29.28 -6.32 -32.38
N SER A 40 28.57 -7.03 -33.26
CA SER A 40 28.92 -7.09 -34.70
C SER A 40 27.77 -7.64 -35.56
N ASN A 41 27.13 -6.70 -36.26
CA ASN A 41 26.80 -6.66 -37.69
C ASN A 41 26.80 -7.98 -38.49
N HIS A 42 25.67 -8.26 -39.17
CA HIS A 42 25.49 -8.05 -40.62
C HIS A 42 24.27 -8.85 -41.09
N ASN A 43 23.25 -8.17 -41.63
CA ASN A 43 22.77 -8.50 -42.97
C ASN A 43 21.79 -7.43 -43.49
N PHE A 44 22.30 -6.62 -44.40
CA PHE A 44 21.50 -5.86 -45.34
C PHE A 44 21.14 -6.77 -46.50
N HIS A 45 19.86 -7.05 -46.69
CA HIS A 45 19.33 -7.31 -48.02
C HIS A 45 18.14 -6.38 -48.28
N ALA A 46 18.41 -5.41 -49.15
CA ALA A 46 17.41 -4.62 -49.84
C ALA A 46 16.51 -5.53 -50.69
N ARG A 47 15.19 -5.27 -50.70
CA ARG A 47 14.44 -5.02 -51.95
C ARG A 47 12.98 -4.59 -51.73
N ALA A 48 12.65 -3.48 -52.38
CA ALA A 48 11.40 -3.05 -53.01
C ALA A 48 10.10 -2.85 -52.19
N ILE A 49 9.66 -1.60 -52.26
CA ILE A 49 8.29 -1.07 -52.16
C ILE A 49 7.38 -1.76 -53.21
N PRO A 50 6.10 -2.00 -52.87
CA PRO A 50 5.05 -1.28 -53.58
C PRO A 50 4.04 -0.62 -52.63
N THR A 51 3.67 0.59 -53.03
CA THR A 51 2.62 1.48 -52.54
C THR A 51 1.21 0.88 -52.60
N SER A 52 0.31 1.52 -51.84
CA SER A 52 -1.18 1.46 -51.86
C SER A 52 -1.78 0.52 -50.80
N SER A 53 -2.78 0.89 -49.99
CA SER A 53 -3.74 1.99 -50.04
C SER A 53 -4.15 2.42 -48.62
N HIS A 54 -4.68 3.63 -48.51
CA HIS A 54 -5.39 4.17 -47.35
C HIS A 54 -6.53 3.26 -46.87
N SER A 55 -6.70 3.16 -45.55
CA SER A 55 -7.98 3.01 -44.85
C SER A 55 -7.84 3.44 -43.38
N PRO A 56 -8.55 4.49 -42.92
CA PRO A 56 -8.77 4.77 -41.49
C PRO A 56 -10.02 4.01 -41.01
N LEU A 57 -10.05 3.64 -39.72
CA LEU A 57 -11.11 2.98 -38.90
C LEU A 57 -10.43 1.84 -38.11
N GLU A 58 -10.58 1.63 -36.82
CA GLU A 58 -11.43 2.18 -35.77
C GLU A 58 -10.70 1.96 -34.43
N GLN A 59 -10.93 2.85 -33.49
CA GLN A 59 -10.63 2.61 -32.09
C GLN A 59 -11.54 1.48 -31.61
N ASN A 60 -10.94 0.36 -31.25
CA ASN A 60 -11.63 -0.80 -30.71
C ASN A 60 -11.77 -0.63 -29.19
N PRO A 61 -12.97 -0.39 -28.61
CA PRO A 61 -13.15 -0.49 -27.18
C PRO A 61 -13.24 -1.97 -26.82
N LEU A 62 -12.44 -2.40 -25.85
CA LEU A 62 -12.47 -3.74 -25.27
C LEU A 62 -13.85 -3.99 -24.60
N HIS A 63 -14.84 -4.40 -25.38
CA HIS A 63 -16.13 -4.85 -24.88
C HIS A 63 -16.00 -6.31 -24.46
N LEU A 64 -15.72 -6.52 -23.17
CA LEU A 64 -15.80 -7.84 -22.53
C LEU A 64 -17.21 -8.41 -22.75
N ASN A 65 -17.28 -9.64 -23.28
CA ASN A 65 -18.49 -10.43 -23.53
C ASN A 65 -19.52 -10.31 -22.40
N GLN A 66 -20.52 -9.45 -22.57
CA GLN A 66 -21.69 -9.36 -21.69
C GLN A 66 -22.82 -10.18 -22.31
N PRO A 67 -23.45 -11.12 -21.57
CA PRO A 67 -24.64 -11.81 -22.06
C PRO A 67 -25.76 -10.78 -22.36
N PRO A 68 -26.59 -11.00 -23.40
CA PRO A 68 -27.38 -9.97 -24.08
C PRO A 68 -28.56 -9.36 -23.29
N ASN A 69 -28.60 -9.45 -21.96
CA ASN A 69 -29.71 -8.97 -21.13
C ASN A 69 -29.28 -8.39 -19.77
N LEU A 70 -28.01 -8.04 -19.59
CA LEU A 70 -27.54 -7.53 -18.30
C LEU A 70 -27.46 -5.99 -18.35
N PRO A 71 -28.15 -5.26 -17.46
CA PRO A 71 -28.10 -3.80 -17.41
C PRO A 71 -26.68 -3.31 -17.08
N ASP A 72 -26.30 -2.16 -17.63
CA ASP A 72 -25.01 -1.51 -17.32
C ASP A 72 -24.97 -1.15 -15.82
N PRO A 73 -23.94 -1.59 -15.06
CA PRO A 73 -23.82 -1.30 -13.64
C PRO A 73 -23.84 0.20 -13.32
N SER A 74 -23.43 1.05 -14.26
CA SER A 74 -23.40 2.52 -14.11
C SER A 74 -24.80 3.16 -14.06
N THR A 75 -25.82 2.46 -14.58
CA THR A 75 -27.22 2.92 -14.58
C THR A 75 -28.01 2.47 -13.35
N ILE A 76 -27.42 1.60 -12.51
CA ILE A 76 -28.10 1.03 -11.36
C ILE A 76 -28.06 2.02 -10.20
N THR A 77 -29.21 2.61 -9.87
CA THR A 77 -29.37 3.59 -8.78
C THR A 77 -30.07 3.01 -7.54
N THR A 78 -30.72 1.85 -7.65
CA THR A 78 -31.51 1.26 -6.56
C THR A 78 -30.88 -0.02 -5.99
N TRP A 79 -31.00 -0.20 -4.67
CA TRP A 79 -30.43 -1.37 -3.97
C TRP A 79 -30.94 -2.73 -4.49
N PRO A 80 -32.25 -2.96 -4.70
CA PRO A 80 -32.73 -4.27 -5.16
C PRO A 80 -32.21 -4.66 -6.55
N ALA A 81 -32.00 -3.67 -7.44
CA ALA A 81 -31.43 -3.89 -8.76
C ALA A 81 -29.93 -4.23 -8.65
N ALA A 82 -29.19 -3.51 -7.81
CA ALA A 82 -27.78 -3.78 -7.55
C ALA A 82 -27.55 -5.18 -6.94
N LEU A 83 -28.38 -5.57 -5.98
CA LEU A 83 -28.31 -6.91 -5.37
C LEU A 83 -28.51 -8.00 -6.42
N LYS A 84 -29.56 -7.90 -7.25
CA LYS A 84 -29.81 -8.86 -8.35
C LYS A 84 -28.64 -8.92 -9.33
N TYR A 85 -28.06 -7.77 -9.67
CA TYR A 85 -26.89 -7.69 -10.54
C TYR A 85 -25.71 -8.46 -9.93
N VAL A 86 -25.33 -8.14 -8.69
CA VAL A 86 -24.17 -8.75 -8.01
C VAL A 86 -24.36 -10.26 -7.80
N MET A 87 -25.55 -10.72 -7.43
CA MET A 87 -25.85 -12.15 -7.35
C MET A 87 -25.68 -12.87 -8.69
N LYS A 88 -25.94 -12.18 -9.81
CA LYS A 88 -25.81 -12.76 -11.15
C LYS A 88 -24.38 -12.69 -11.68
N THR A 89 -23.64 -11.62 -11.36
CA THR A 89 -22.33 -11.34 -11.96
C THR A 89 -21.16 -11.73 -11.09
N VAL A 90 -21.20 -11.42 -9.80
CA VAL A 90 -20.11 -11.66 -8.86
C VAL A 90 -20.24 -13.06 -8.27
N ALA A 91 -21.44 -13.44 -7.80
CA ALA A 91 -21.61 -14.75 -7.14
C ALA A 91 -21.39 -15.96 -8.07
N GLN A 92 -21.50 -15.76 -9.39
CA GLN A 92 -21.28 -16.80 -10.40
C GLN A 92 -19.88 -16.73 -11.03
N ASN A 93 -19.04 -15.76 -10.63
CA ASN A 93 -17.74 -15.51 -11.24
C ASN A 93 -16.60 -15.61 -10.21
N GLU A 94 -16.01 -16.81 -10.15
CA GLU A 94 -14.88 -17.15 -9.29
C GLU A 94 -13.67 -16.22 -9.47
N ALA A 95 -13.42 -15.75 -10.70
CA ALA A 95 -12.29 -14.85 -10.96
C ALA A 95 -12.53 -13.48 -10.32
N THR A 96 -13.76 -12.97 -10.39
CA THR A 96 -14.14 -11.71 -9.72
C THR A 96 -14.12 -11.86 -8.20
N GLN A 97 -14.66 -12.96 -7.66
CA GLN A 97 -14.59 -13.25 -6.22
C GLN A 97 -13.15 -13.37 -5.74
N SER A 98 -12.28 -14.07 -6.49
CA SER A 98 -10.85 -14.21 -6.14
C SER A 98 -10.14 -12.86 -6.08
N LYS A 99 -10.44 -11.95 -7.01
CA LYS A 99 -9.91 -10.58 -6.98
C LYS A 99 -10.41 -9.83 -5.74
N ILE A 100 -11.71 -9.86 -5.46
CA ILE A 100 -12.30 -9.19 -4.28
C ILE A 100 -11.70 -9.76 -2.97
N LYS A 101 -11.58 -11.09 -2.85
CA LYS A 101 -10.89 -11.75 -1.73
C LYS A 101 -9.45 -11.25 -1.58
N LYS A 102 -8.71 -11.11 -2.68
CA LYS A 102 -7.34 -10.56 -2.66
C LYS A 102 -7.33 -9.10 -2.17
N LEU A 103 -8.28 -8.27 -2.61
CA LEU A 103 -8.38 -6.88 -2.15
C LEU A 103 -8.63 -6.82 -0.63
N ILE A 104 -9.56 -7.62 -0.12
CA ILE A 104 -9.87 -7.71 1.32
C ILE A 104 -8.65 -8.17 2.12
N ARG A 105 -7.96 -9.22 1.67
CA ARG A 105 -6.72 -9.70 2.33
C ARG A 105 -5.63 -8.64 2.35
N THR A 106 -5.39 -7.98 1.22
CA THR A 106 -4.39 -6.90 1.10
C THR A 106 -4.71 -5.75 2.05
N GLN A 107 -6.00 -5.40 2.21
CA GLN A 107 -6.43 -4.42 3.20
C GLN A 107 -6.07 -4.84 4.62
N HIS A 108 -6.49 -6.03 5.03
CA HIS A 108 -6.22 -6.53 6.38
C HIS A 108 -4.71 -6.63 6.66
N ASP A 109 -3.91 -7.04 5.68
CA ASP A 109 -2.46 -7.11 5.81
C ASP A 109 -1.85 -5.73 6.06
N HIS A 110 -2.28 -4.69 5.34
CA HIS A 110 -1.82 -3.32 5.58
C HIS A 110 -2.26 -2.80 6.96
N GLU A 111 -3.51 -3.04 7.35
CA GLU A 111 -4.03 -2.64 8.67
C GLU A 111 -3.23 -3.29 9.80
N LYS A 112 -2.95 -4.60 9.66
CA LYS A 112 -2.11 -5.35 10.59
C LYS A 112 -0.69 -4.77 10.64
N GLN A 113 -0.06 -4.53 9.49
CA GLN A 113 1.29 -3.96 9.42
C GLN A 113 1.38 -2.57 10.07
N TRP A 114 0.37 -1.71 9.86
CA TRP A 114 0.33 -0.39 10.49
C TRP A 114 0.13 -0.49 12.00
N TRP A 115 -0.71 -1.41 12.45
CA TRP A 115 -0.87 -1.66 13.88
C TRP A 115 0.42 -2.18 14.51
N GLU A 116 1.06 -3.19 13.90
CA GLU A 116 2.33 -3.75 14.36
C GLU A 116 3.44 -2.68 14.38
N GLY A 117 3.52 -1.85 13.34
CA GLY A 117 4.47 -0.74 13.28
C GLY A 117 4.24 0.29 14.39
N ARG A 118 2.99 0.59 14.71
CA ARG A 118 2.64 1.46 15.84
C ARG A 118 3.01 0.82 17.19
N GLN A 119 2.77 -0.47 17.38
CA GLN A 119 3.17 -1.19 18.60
C GLN A 119 4.69 -1.23 18.75
N ALA A 120 5.42 -1.48 17.67
CA ALA A 120 6.88 -1.47 17.66
C ALA A 120 7.43 -0.08 18.01
N LEU A 121 6.78 0.98 17.55
CA LEU A 121 7.14 2.36 17.88
C LEU A 121 6.98 2.63 19.38
N LEU A 122 5.84 2.25 19.97
CA LEU A 122 5.60 2.39 21.42
C LEU A 122 6.60 1.58 22.26
N SER A 123 6.90 0.34 21.84
CA SER A 123 7.90 -0.49 22.50
C SER A 123 9.31 0.13 22.43
N LYS A 124 9.65 0.73 21.28
CA LYS A 124 10.92 1.47 21.11
C LYS A 124 10.99 2.70 22.01
N GLN A 125 9.89 3.44 22.17
CA GLN A 125 9.80 4.59 23.08
C GLN A 125 9.98 4.14 24.54
N ALA A 126 9.24 3.11 24.98
CA ALA A 126 9.33 2.57 26.34
C ALA A 126 10.73 2.02 26.68
N GLY A 127 11.40 1.37 25.73
CA GLY A 127 12.75 0.81 25.93
C GLY A 127 13.89 1.82 25.78
N ARG A 128 13.61 3.08 25.43
CA ARG A 128 14.63 4.06 25.03
C ARG A 128 15.57 4.44 26.18
N GLU A 129 15.03 4.69 27.36
CA GLU A 129 15.82 5.07 28.54
C GLU A 129 16.76 3.94 29.00
N ALA A 130 16.25 2.72 29.05
CA ALA A 130 17.03 1.54 29.42
C ALA A 130 18.19 1.30 28.43
N LYS A 131 17.91 1.40 27.13
CA LYS A 131 18.94 1.28 26.08
C LYS A 131 19.98 2.39 26.17
N ARG A 132 19.56 3.64 26.40
CA ARG A 132 20.49 4.77 26.59
C ARG A 132 21.41 4.52 27.78
N LYS A 133 20.87 4.12 28.93
CA LYS A 133 21.66 3.82 30.12
C LYS A 133 22.68 2.70 29.86
N GLN A 134 22.28 1.64 29.15
CA GLN A 134 23.20 0.56 28.77
C GLN A 134 24.34 1.06 27.86
N LEU A 135 24.04 1.94 26.90
CA LEU A 135 25.06 2.55 26.05
C LEU A 135 26.01 3.45 26.85
N ASP A 136 25.48 4.26 27.76
CA ASP A 136 26.28 5.13 28.64
C ASP A 136 27.21 4.32 29.54
N ASP A 137 26.75 3.19 30.08
CA ASP A 137 27.56 2.28 30.89
C ASP A 137 28.68 1.61 30.08
N VAL A 138 28.40 1.18 28.85
CA VAL A 138 29.41 0.62 27.95
C VAL A 138 30.45 1.68 27.58
N LEU A 139 30.02 2.89 27.24
CA LEU A 139 30.93 3.99 26.88
C LEU A 139 31.85 4.35 28.05
N ARG A 140 31.30 4.38 29.26
CA ARG A 140 32.05 4.59 30.50
C ARG A 140 33.08 3.49 30.75
N SER A 141 32.74 2.23 30.48
CA SER A 141 33.63 1.07 30.64
C SER A 141 34.86 1.11 29.72
N VAL A 142 34.69 1.63 28.51
CA VAL A 142 35.78 1.77 27.51
C VAL A 142 36.60 3.06 27.74
N GLY A 143 36.30 3.83 28.78
CA GLY A 143 37.00 5.08 29.12
C GLY A 143 36.54 6.29 28.29
N GLY A 144 35.42 6.18 27.58
CA GLY A 144 34.80 7.29 26.86
C GLY A 144 34.09 8.26 27.81
N VAL A 145 34.15 9.56 27.49
CA VAL A 145 33.37 10.59 28.18
C VAL A 145 31.95 10.61 27.59
N VAL A 146 30.93 10.42 28.43
CA VAL A 146 29.52 10.56 28.03
C VAL A 146 29.25 12.04 27.78
N ALA A 147 29.01 12.42 26.53
CA ALA A 147 28.62 13.79 26.18
C ALA A 147 27.23 14.09 26.76
N LYS A 148 27.12 15.22 27.46
CA LYS A 148 25.89 15.66 28.12
C LYS A 148 24.96 16.45 27.20
N ASP A 149 25.31 16.57 25.92
CA ASP A 149 24.80 17.60 25.00
C ASP A 149 23.59 17.15 24.16
N SER A 150 23.20 15.87 24.24
CA SER A 150 21.93 15.41 23.67
C SER A 150 20.90 15.34 24.78
N ASP A 151 20.04 16.35 24.86
CA ASP A 151 18.86 16.26 25.72
C ASP A 151 18.09 14.98 25.40
N PRO A 152 17.66 14.23 26.44
CA PRO A 152 16.90 13.02 26.22
C PRO A 152 15.60 13.36 25.48
N PRO A 153 15.17 12.55 24.50
CA PRO A 153 13.88 12.77 23.85
C PRO A 153 12.78 12.87 24.92
N SER A 154 12.03 13.96 24.88
CA SER A 154 10.97 14.22 25.86
C SER A 154 9.73 13.38 25.54
N ALA A 155 8.84 13.26 26.52
CA ALA A 155 7.50 12.70 26.30
C ALA A 155 6.74 13.45 25.18
N GLU A 156 7.05 14.72 24.97
CA GLU A 156 6.52 15.53 23.86
C GLU A 156 7.05 15.06 22.51
N ASP A 157 8.33 14.71 22.41
CA ASP A 157 8.93 14.19 21.17
C ASP A 157 8.32 12.83 20.80
N ASP A 158 8.05 11.98 21.80
CA ASP A 158 7.39 10.69 21.60
C ASP A 158 5.96 10.84 21.06
N LYS A 159 5.21 11.83 21.56
CA LYS A 159 3.88 12.16 21.04
C LYS A 159 3.95 12.66 19.60
N ILE A 160 4.93 13.51 19.27
CA ILE A 160 5.14 14.03 17.91
C ILE A 160 5.53 12.90 16.95
N GLU A 161 6.40 11.99 17.36
CA GLU A 161 6.82 10.81 16.58
C GLU A 161 5.59 9.92 16.27
N LEU A 162 4.72 9.72 17.26
CA LEU A 162 3.50 8.92 17.10
C LEU A 162 2.47 9.60 16.20
N ASP A 163 2.22 10.90 16.38
CA ASP A 163 1.32 11.68 15.50
C ASP A 163 1.84 11.70 14.05
N THR A 164 3.16 11.82 13.87
CA THR A 164 3.78 11.73 12.55
C THR A 164 3.57 10.35 11.91
N TYR A 165 3.63 9.29 12.71
CA TYR A 165 3.32 7.94 12.25
C TYR A 165 1.84 7.80 11.86
N ASP A 166 0.92 8.23 12.72
CA ASP A 166 -0.53 8.14 12.48
C ASP A 166 -0.94 8.96 11.23
N LYS A 167 -0.31 10.13 11.01
CA LYS A 167 -0.47 10.91 9.77
C LYS A 167 -0.01 10.16 8.52
N LYS A 168 1.08 9.39 8.59
CA LYS A 168 1.55 8.56 7.47
C LYS A 168 0.57 7.43 7.19
N VAL A 169 0.08 6.75 8.24
CA VAL A 169 -0.94 5.69 8.12
C VAL A 169 -2.21 6.24 7.48
N TYR A 170 -2.70 7.40 7.91
CA TYR A 170 -3.88 8.03 7.34
C TYR A 170 -3.73 8.31 5.83
N ARG A 171 -2.57 8.84 5.41
CA ARG A 171 -2.27 9.07 3.98
C ARG A 171 -2.23 7.78 3.19
N ALA A 172 -1.61 6.74 3.74
CA ALA A 172 -1.53 5.42 3.11
C ALA A 172 -2.93 4.79 2.98
N LEU A 173 -3.73 4.80 4.04
CA LEU A 173 -5.12 4.33 4.05
C LEU A 173 -5.98 5.07 3.01
N THR A 174 -5.86 6.40 2.94
CA THR A 174 -6.58 7.20 1.95
C THR A 174 -6.21 6.81 0.52
N THR A 175 -4.91 6.56 0.28
CA THR A 175 -4.42 6.13 -1.04
C THR A 175 -4.93 4.74 -1.39
N MET A 176 -4.88 3.82 -0.43
CA MET A 176 -5.36 2.45 -0.59
C MET A 176 -6.87 2.41 -0.85
N SER A 177 -7.66 3.18 -0.10
CA SER A 177 -9.12 3.30 -0.31
C SER A 177 -9.47 3.79 -1.71
N LYS A 178 -8.73 4.78 -2.24
CA LYS A 178 -8.90 5.24 -3.63
C LYS A 178 -8.56 4.16 -4.65
N ALA A 179 -7.50 3.38 -4.41
CA ALA A 179 -7.15 2.27 -5.30
C ALA A 179 -8.22 1.17 -5.28
N LEU A 180 -8.77 0.84 -4.12
CA LEU A 180 -9.90 -0.09 -3.98
C LEU A 180 -11.14 0.38 -4.75
N ASP A 181 -11.47 1.67 -4.67
CA ASP A 181 -12.58 2.27 -5.42
C ASP A 181 -12.41 2.06 -6.94
N VAL A 182 -11.20 2.28 -7.46
CA VAL A 182 -10.86 2.08 -8.87
C VAL A 182 -10.98 0.61 -9.28
N GLU A 183 -10.49 -0.31 -8.46
CA GLU A 183 -10.59 -1.75 -8.73
C GLU A 183 -12.05 -2.22 -8.73
N LEU A 184 -12.86 -1.80 -7.75
CA LEU A 184 -14.28 -2.15 -7.70
C LEU A 184 -15.05 -1.56 -8.89
N ARG A 185 -14.68 -0.36 -9.34
CA ARG A 185 -15.22 0.23 -10.57
C ARG A 185 -14.84 -0.58 -11.81
N ALA A 186 -13.58 -1.01 -11.92
CA ALA A 186 -13.10 -1.84 -13.03
C ALA A 186 -13.78 -3.22 -13.07
N LEU A 187 -14.20 -3.74 -11.92
CA LEU A 187 -14.98 -4.97 -11.80
C LEU A 187 -16.47 -4.80 -12.12
N GLY A 188 -16.92 -3.56 -12.41
CA GLY A 188 -18.32 -3.28 -12.72
C GLY A 188 -19.23 -3.39 -11.50
N ILE A 189 -18.71 -3.15 -10.29
CA ILE A 189 -19.54 -3.21 -9.08
C ILE A 189 -20.46 -1.97 -9.04
N PRO A 190 -21.79 -2.16 -8.90
CA PRO A 190 -22.74 -1.04 -8.81
C PRO A 190 -22.39 -0.07 -7.67
N PHE A 191 -22.78 1.19 -7.82
CA PHE A 191 -22.46 2.32 -6.91
C PHE A 191 -21.01 2.81 -6.93
N PHE A 192 -20.07 2.00 -7.41
CA PHE A 192 -18.66 2.42 -7.66
C PHE A 192 -18.45 2.89 -9.10
N THR A 193 -19.34 2.49 -10.02
CA THR A 193 -19.39 2.92 -11.41
C THR A 193 -20.32 4.11 -11.66
N THR A 194 -21.05 4.57 -10.64
CA THR A 194 -22.05 5.64 -10.80
C THR A 194 -21.39 6.93 -11.29
N PRO A 195 -21.76 7.45 -12.47
CA PRO A 195 -21.21 8.69 -13.00
C PRO A 195 -21.69 9.91 -12.22
N HIS A 196 -20.87 10.97 -12.22
CA HIS A 196 -21.11 12.21 -11.45
C HIS A 196 -22.39 12.96 -11.85
N ASN A 197 -22.97 12.69 -13.02
CA ASN A 197 -24.24 13.27 -13.47
C ASN A 197 -25.47 12.68 -12.74
N LEU A 198 -25.31 11.52 -12.09
CA LEU A 198 -26.35 10.87 -11.29
C LEU A 198 -26.23 11.21 -9.79
N VAL A 199 -25.24 12.03 -9.41
CA VAL A 199 -25.04 12.48 -8.03
C VAL A 199 -25.39 13.96 -7.93
N ALA A 200 -26.27 14.30 -6.98
CA ALA A 200 -26.66 15.68 -6.76
C ALA A 200 -25.44 16.51 -6.32
N SER A 201 -25.05 17.50 -7.13
CA SER A 201 -24.01 18.46 -6.74
C SER A 201 -24.52 19.28 -5.55
N SER A 202 -23.80 19.20 -4.43
CA SER A 202 -24.17 19.73 -3.11
C SER A 202 -24.39 21.26 -3.02
N PHE A 203 -24.42 22.00 -4.14
CA PHE A 203 -24.33 23.47 -4.16
C PHE A 203 -25.57 24.23 -4.65
N ASN A 204 -26.71 23.58 -4.95
CA ASN A 204 -27.92 24.30 -5.36
C ASN A 204 -29.08 24.14 -4.35
N PRO A 205 -29.36 25.15 -3.51
CA PRO A 205 -30.43 25.08 -2.51
C PRO A 205 -31.82 25.53 -3.02
N LEU A 206 -32.05 25.70 -4.33
CA LEU A 206 -33.36 26.09 -4.87
C LEU A 206 -33.78 25.17 -6.02
N SER A 207 -34.41 24.03 -5.72
CA SER A 207 -35.34 23.39 -6.66
C SER A 207 -36.23 22.39 -5.94
N ASP A 208 -37.24 22.89 -5.24
CA ASP A 208 -38.44 22.11 -4.90
C ASP A 208 -39.22 21.87 -6.21
N SER A 209 -39.03 20.72 -6.84
CA SER A 209 -40.04 20.17 -7.74
C SER A 209 -39.82 18.68 -7.99
N HIS A 210 -40.88 17.92 -7.82
CA HIS A 210 -40.96 16.48 -7.92
C HIS A 210 -40.52 15.96 -9.30
N SER A 211 -39.46 15.14 -9.37
CA SER A 211 -39.36 13.84 -10.07
C SER A 211 -37.91 13.45 -10.44
N SER A 212 -37.60 12.19 -10.15
CA SER A 212 -36.52 11.35 -10.70
C SER A 212 -35.05 11.58 -10.31
N GLU A 213 -34.57 10.63 -9.51
CA GLU A 213 -33.37 9.83 -9.87
C GLU A 213 -31.99 10.50 -9.73
N LEU A 214 -31.83 11.47 -8.83
CA LEU A 214 -30.53 12.02 -8.48
C LEU A 214 -30.13 11.63 -7.06
N LEU A 215 -29.14 10.74 -6.94
CA LEU A 215 -28.68 10.21 -5.65
C LEU A 215 -27.93 11.30 -4.88
N LYS A 216 -28.28 11.51 -3.61
CA LYS A 216 -27.50 12.40 -2.74
C LYS A 216 -26.14 11.74 -2.44
N PRO A 217 -25.07 12.52 -2.24
CA PRO A 217 -23.74 11.97 -1.98
C PRO A 217 -23.69 11.10 -0.71
N ASP A 218 -24.45 11.44 0.34
CA ASP A 218 -24.51 10.65 1.56
C ASP A 218 -25.28 9.34 1.38
N GLU A 219 -26.34 9.35 0.56
CA GLU A 219 -27.10 8.15 0.21
C GLU A 219 -26.25 7.20 -0.64
N LEU A 220 -25.48 7.73 -1.59
CA LEU A 220 -24.54 6.94 -2.39
C LEU A 220 -23.48 6.27 -1.49
N LYS A 221 -22.90 7.01 -0.54
CA LYS A 221 -21.95 6.43 0.43
C LYS A 221 -22.58 5.32 1.25
N ALA A 222 -23.81 5.50 1.74
CA ALA A 222 -24.52 4.46 2.47
C ALA A 222 -24.74 3.19 1.61
N LEU A 223 -25.08 3.37 0.32
CA LEU A 223 -25.22 2.26 -0.63
C LEU A 223 -23.88 1.57 -0.92
N GLN A 224 -22.79 2.32 -1.07
CA GLN A 224 -21.44 1.78 -1.25
C GLN A 224 -20.99 0.97 -0.03
N LEU A 225 -21.18 1.48 1.19
CA LEU A 225 -20.86 0.73 2.42
C LEU A 225 -21.65 -0.56 2.52
N ARG A 226 -22.96 -0.50 2.21
CA ARG A 226 -23.81 -1.69 2.19
C ARG A 226 -23.37 -2.70 1.12
N MET A 227 -22.89 -2.21 -0.04
CA MET A 227 -22.33 -3.05 -1.09
C MET A 227 -21.03 -3.73 -0.65
N LEU A 228 -20.12 -3.01 0.01
CA LEU A 228 -18.89 -3.59 0.56
C LEU A 228 -19.20 -4.72 1.56
N GLN A 229 -20.17 -4.51 2.46
CA GLN A 229 -20.61 -5.55 3.40
C GLN A 229 -21.10 -6.81 2.67
N LEU A 230 -21.92 -6.64 1.64
CA LEU A 230 -22.42 -7.76 0.83
C LEU A 230 -21.28 -8.50 0.12
N LEU A 231 -20.32 -7.76 -0.46
CA LEU A 231 -19.17 -8.36 -1.14
C LEU A 231 -18.26 -9.10 -0.17
N GLU A 232 -18.06 -8.56 1.02
CA GLU A 232 -17.34 -9.25 2.10
C GLU A 232 -18.06 -10.56 2.44
N ASP A 233 -19.38 -10.52 2.70
CA ASP A 233 -20.16 -11.71 3.07
C ASP A 233 -20.17 -12.79 1.97
N LEU A 234 -20.24 -12.40 0.70
CA LEU A 234 -20.16 -13.33 -0.44
C LEU A 234 -18.78 -13.96 -0.61
N CYS A 235 -17.74 -13.25 -0.17
CA CYS A 235 -16.36 -13.66 -0.34
C CYS A 235 -15.77 -14.25 0.96
N LYS A 236 -16.59 -14.47 1.99
CA LYS A 236 -16.21 -15.20 3.20
C LYS A 236 -16.15 -16.69 2.89
N ASP A 237 -14.92 -17.18 2.72
CA ASP A 237 -14.53 -18.60 2.77
C ASP A 237 -13.28 -18.74 3.64
#